data_AF-A0A1P8JT23-F1
#
_entry.id   AF-A0A1P8JT23-F1
#
_cell.length_a   1.000
_cell.length_b   1.000
_cell.length_c   1.000
_cell.angle_alpha   90.00
_cell.angle_beta   90.00
_cell.angle_gamma   90.00
#
_symmetry.space_group_name_H-M   'P 1'
#
loop_
_entity.id
_entity.type
_entity.pdbx_description
1 polymer ?
#
loop_
_entity_poly.entity_id
_entity_poly.type
_entity_poly.pdbx_seq_one_letter_code
_entity_poly.pdbx_strand_id
1 'polypeptide(L)'
;MTDLPQLALQVERFELAMPVLAEPDRLADQIPDRLPPAVARSDLLAERVIAVIDDGFAHLHREFLAADGQSSRIRYLWDQERDTETIRNGVLTNVLSSNGQLWDESVYLQQKLRGALKAFSHGTLVASLAGGRSRPRWRMERFGRVNGGAMGGSKSPGKSASDETSGDAASDCQLILVQFPRRTVEDNSGSSLSAQTLNALSYIGSRCAADANLVINLSYGPAAGPHDGSSLLEAALDGFIEARGGSKTAVVVPAGNQYQARGHACLELAPDGGSNTLLWRVLPDDATESFVEIWAPIDAQISVQLTPPNSKADASSDWVSLKPGGLTVWADGADASYAVIAAPLNAKGNGRMALLALAPTTTRAPRRPARHGCWTIEVRNDDAKEKVSVHAWVQRDDPTLSAAGRGGRQSYFEDEFYRRFDDAGRPQLEDNTVSLVRRDGSISPIATGGKTCKAGAYRLSDEKMLSYSGGGDCLPKAAGPDLVAVAEESTNVRGILGAGTRGGSVVRGNGTSVAAPQLARRLLAVLDGSRTRDQLIQAAIKQPAMRAPGTPPPTPPRTRRQGRGELKA
;
A
#
# COMPACT_ATOMS: atom_id res chain seq x y z
N MET A 1 12.67 -22.38 -28.06
CA MET A 1 11.74 -21.27 -28.34
C MET A 1 10.37 -21.91 -28.49
N THR A 2 9.59 -21.92 -27.42
CA THR A 2 8.19 -22.34 -27.44
C THR A 2 7.41 -21.36 -28.30
N ASP A 3 6.49 -21.88 -29.10
CA ASP A 3 5.78 -21.20 -30.18
C ASP A 3 4.91 -20.06 -29.63
N LEU A 4 5.43 -18.82 -29.70
CA LEU A 4 4.73 -17.58 -29.32
C LEU A 4 3.27 -17.48 -29.81
N PRO A 5 2.92 -17.96 -31.02
CA PRO A 5 1.53 -18.03 -31.49
C PRO A 5 0.61 -18.93 -30.64
N GLN A 6 1.10 -20.06 -30.12
CA GLN A 6 0.30 -20.91 -29.21
C GLN A 6 0.15 -20.26 -27.84
N LEU A 7 1.17 -19.54 -27.37
CA LEU A 7 1.10 -18.77 -26.13
C LEU A 7 0.06 -17.65 -26.25
N ALA A 8 -0.01 -16.97 -27.40
CA ALA A 8 -0.98 -15.91 -27.67
C ALA A 8 -2.44 -16.42 -27.60
N LEU A 9 -2.69 -17.69 -27.93
CA LEU A 9 -4.01 -18.33 -27.78
C LEU A 9 -4.36 -18.66 -26.32
N GLN A 10 -3.39 -18.63 -25.40
CA GLN A 10 -3.57 -18.90 -23.97
C GLN A 10 -3.52 -17.64 -23.10
N VAL A 11 -3.14 -16.49 -23.67
CA VAL A 11 -3.03 -15.21 -22.96
C VAL A 11 -4.34 -14.45 -23.13
N GLU A 12 -5.18 -14.47 -22.09
CA GLU A 12 -6.39 -13.66 -22.02
C GLU A 12 -6.06 -12.18 -21.85
N ARG A 13 -4.94 -11.86 -21.17
CA ARG A 13 -4.56 -10.48 -20.84
C ARG A 13 -3.07 -10.33 -20.57
N PHE A 14 -2.50 -9.19 -20.97
CA PHE A 14 -1.14 -8.76 -20.62
C PHE A 14 -1.13 -7.31 -20.11
N GLU A 15 -0.22 -6.98 -19.21
CA GLU A 15 -0.03 -5.62 -18.67
C GLU A 15 1.43 -5.22 -18.82
N LEU A 16 1.67 -4.05 -19.42
CA LEU A 16 3.02 -3.48 -19.53
C LEU A 16 3.38 -2.73 -18.24
N ALA A 17 4.37 -3.24 -17.53
CA ALA A 17 4.81 -2.70 -16.25
C ALA A 17 5.89 -1.61 -16.41
N MET A 18 5.61 -0.59 -17.24
CA MET A 18 6.55 0.51 -17.47
C MET A 18 6.25 1.68 -16.54
N PRO A 19 7.17 2.04 -15.62
CA PRO A 19 6.96 3.18 -14.72
C PRO A 19 6.88 4.48 -15.53
N VAL A 20 6.00 5.38 -15.11
CA VAL A 20 5.91 6.74 -15.67
C VAL A 20 6.71 7.67 -14.76
N LEU A 21 7.78 8.26 -15.29
CA LEU A 21 8.69 9.14 -14.53
C LEU A 21 8.98 10.41 -15.33
N ALA A 22 8.86 11.58 -14.68
CA ALA A 22 9.13 12.89 -15.29
C ALA A 22 10.54 13.04 -15.90
N GLU A 23 11.55 12.35 -15.37
CA GLU A 23 12.92 12.33 -15.90
C GLU A 23 13.48 10.88 -15.97
N PRO A 24 13.24 10.14 -17.08
CA PRO A 24 13.66 8.74 -17.21
C PRO A 24 15.19 8.56 -17.23
N ASP A 25 15.96 9.57 -17.66
CA ASP A 25 17.41 9.47 -17.89
C ASP A 25 18.27 9.44 -16.61
N ARG A 26 17.75 9.89 -15.46
CA ARG A 26 18.54 9.95 -14.21
C ARG A 26 18.72 8.61 -13.49
N LEU A 27 18.06 7.55 -13.94
CA LEU A 27 18.02 6.24 -13.27
C LEU A 27 18.52 5.13 -14.19
N ALA A 28 19.58 5.32 -14.97
CA ALA A 28 20.06 4.44 -16.05
C ALA A 28 20.32 2.95 -15.73
N ASP A 29 20.05 2.46 -14.51
CA ASP A 29 20.14 1.05 -14.16
C ASP A 29 18.87 0.32 -14.62
N GLN A 30 19.04 -0.69 -15.49
CA GLN A 30 17.98 -1.62 -15.85
C GLN A 30 17.64 -2.49 -14.63
N ILE A 31 16.36 -2.66 -14.34
CA ILE A 31 15.91 -3.69 -13.38
C ILE A 31 16.25 -5.04 -14.02
N PRO A 32 16.99 -5.92 -13.35
CA PRO A 32 17.35 -7.19 -13.94
C PRO A 32 16.10 -8.01 -14.34
N ASP A 33 16.12 -8.55 -15.57
CA ASP A 33 15.01 -9.32 -16.13
C ASP A 33 14.90 -10.75 -15.57
N ARG A 34 15.68 -11.11 -14.54
CA ARG A 34 15.80 -12.48 -14.03
C ARG A 34 15.53 -12.56 -12.54
N LEU A 35 14.68 -13.50 -12.16
CA LEU A 35 14.53 -13.94 -10.77
C LEU A 35 15.85 -14.60 -10.30
N PRO A 36 16.22 -14.44 -9.02
CA PRO A 36 17.29 -15.22 -8.43
C PRO A 36 17.05 -16.73 -8.62
N PRO A 37 18.11 -17.54 -8.81
CA PRO A 37 17.97 -18.96 -9.10
C PRO A 37 17.22 -19.69 -7.99
N ALA A 38 16.54 -20.79 -8.34
CA ALA A 38 15.91 -21.67 -7.36
C ALA A 38 16.95 -22.22 -6.36
N VAL A 39 16.52 -22.43 -5.12
CA VAL A 39 17.35 -23.07 -4.08
C VAL A 39 17.13 -24.58 -4.05
N ALA A 40 18.08 -25.31 -3.46
CA ALA A 40 17.92 -26.74 -3.25
C ALA A 40 16.72 -27.02 -2.33
N ARG A 41 16.08 -28.19 -2.47
CA ARG A 41 14.94 -28.57 -1.62
C ARG A 41 15.26 -28.55 -0.13
N SER A 42 16.51 -28.86 0.24
CA SER A 42 17.02 -28.80 1.62
C SER A 42 17.03 -27.40 2.22
N ASP A 43 17.03 -26.37 1.38
CA ASP A 43 17.17 -24.97 1.79
C ASP A 43 15.81 -24.26 1.84
N LEU A 44 14.74 -24.95 1.45
CA LEU A 44 13.38 -24.43 1.52
C LEU A 44 12.95 -24.28 2.97
N LEU A 45 12.31 -23.15 3.27
CA LEU A 45 11.73 -22.90 4.58
C LEU A 45 10.45 -23.73 4.73
N ALA A 46 10.38 -24.60 5.74
CA ALA A 46 9.27 -25.54 5.93
C ALA A 46 8.38 -25.23 7.16
N GLU A 47 8.79 -24.27 8.00
CA GLU A 47 8.08 -23.97 9.25
C GLU A 47 7.16 -22.74 9.13
N ARG A 48 7.26 -21.82 10.09
CA ARG A 48 6.53 -20.56 10.12
C ARG A 48 7.37 -19.48 9.46
N VAL A 49 6.83 -18.90 8.40
CA VAL A 49 7.51 -17.87 7.60
C VAL A 49 6.66 -16.62 7.54
N ILE A 50 7.28 -15.47 7.83
CA ILE A 50 6.73 -14.18 7.43
C ILE A 50 7.56 -13.64 6.27
N ALA A 51 6.89 -13.33 5.17
CA ALA A 51 7.49 -12.56 4.09
C ALA A 51 7.01 -11.12 4.14
N VAL A 52 7.90 -10.16 3.89
CA VAL A 52 7.56 -8.73 3.81
C VAL A 52 8.03 -8.19 2.47
N ILE A 53 7.08 -7.64 1.71
CA ILE A 53 7.34 -6.98 0.43
C ILE A 53 7.16 -5.48 0.68
N ASP A 54 8.25 -4.74 0.61
CA ASP A 54 8.27 -3.30 0.93
C ASP A 54 9.55 -2.66 0.36
N ASP A 55 9.91 -1.47 0.82
CA ASP A 55 11.14 -0.79 0.43
C ASP A 55 11.97 -0.34 1.63
N GLY A 56 13.30 -0.57 1.54
CA GLY A 56 14.26 -0.21 2.57
C GLY A 56 14.24 -1.14 3.79
N PHE A 57 15.17 -2.09 3.83
CA PHE A 57 15.35 -2.99 4.96
C PHE A 57 16.72 -2.82 5.64
N ALA A 58 16.71 -2.34 6.88
CA ALA A 58 17.83 -2.44 7.79
C ALA A 58 17.94 -3.85 8.37
N HIS A 59 18.37 -4.79 7.54
CA HIS A 59 18.37 -6.22 7.81
C HIS A 59 19.37 -6.68 8.91
N LEU A 60 20.20 -5.77 9.43
CA LEU A 60 21.11 -6.01 10.56
C LEU A 60 20.51 -5.59 11.90
N HIS A 61 19.28 -5.05 11.89
CA HIS A 61 18.62 -4.60 13.10
C HIS A 61 18.37 -5.78 14.05
N ARG A 62 18.58 -5.56 15.36
CA ARG A 62 18.45 -6.59 16.40
C ARG A 62 17.08 -7.30 16.46
N GLU A 63 16.05 -6.64 15.94
CA GLU A 63 14.69 -7.21 15.85
C GLU A 63 14.61 -8.43 14.92
N PHE A 64 15.60 -8.57 14.04
CA PHE A 64 15.68 -9.65 13.05
C PHE A 64 16.74 -10.69 13.39
N LEU A 65 17.39 -10.59 14.55
CA LEU A 65 18.33 -11.60 15.03
C LEU A 65 17.58 -12.77 15.69
N ALA A 66 18.19 -13.94 15.67
CA ALA A 66 17.68 -15.15 16.34
C ALA A 66 17.88 -15.06 17.85
N ALA A 67 17.44 -16.10 18.56
CA ALA A 67 17.53 -16.20 20.02
C ALA A 67 18.96 -16.01 20.55
N ASP A 68 19.95 -16.50 19.81
CA ASP A 68 21.38 -16.41 20.11
C ASP A 68 21.96 -14.98 20.01
N GLY A 69 21.21 -14.02 19.43
CA GLY A 69 21.65 -12.66 19.22
C GLY A 69 22.78 -12.50 18.19
N GLN A 70 23.10 -13.56 17.44
CA GLN A 70 24.19 -13.58 16.45
C GLN A 70 23.68 -13.97 15.06
N SER A 71 22.82 -14.98 14.99
CA SER A 71 22.29 -15.48 13.72
C SER A 71 21.14 -14.61 13.23
N SER A 72 21.00 -14.47 11.92
CA SER A 72 19.86 -13.78 11.31
C SER A 72 18.63 -14.68 11.22
N ARG A 73 17.44 -14.15 11.55
CA ARG A 73 16.15 -14.77 11.21
C ARG A 73 15.73 -14.48 9.77
N ILE A 74 16.30 -13.45 9.15
CA ILE A 74 16.15 -13.20 7.72
C ILE A 74 16.94 -14.26 7.00
N ARG A 75 16.23 -15.24 6.44
CA ARG A 75 16.82 -16.35 5.68
C ARG A 75 17.10 -15.95 4.25
N TYR A 76 16.26 -15.07 3.70
CA TYR A 76 16.32 -14.63 2.32
C TYR A 76 16.00 -13.13 2.23
N LEU A 77 16.84 -12.38 1.52
CA LEU A 77 16.58 -10.98 1.16
C LEU A 77 16.90 -10.78 -0.31
N TRP A 78 15.90 -10.38 -1.09
CA TRP A 78 16.09 -9.99 -2.48
C TRP A 78 15.83 -8.51 -2.68
N ASP A 79 16.85 -7.81 -3.14
CA ASP A 79 16.74 -6.46 -3.69
C ASP A 79 16.48 -6.60 -5.19
N GLN A 80 15.28 -6.20 -5.64
CA GLN A 80 14.85 -6.43 -7.02
C GLN A 80 15.68 -5.63 -8.04
N GLU A 81 16.52 -4.69 -7.61
CA GLU A 81 17.52 -4.03 -8.46
C GLU A 81 18.78 -4.87 -8.69
N ARG A 82 18.86 -6.10 -8.14
CA ARG A 82 20.05 -6.96 -8.18
C ARG A 82 19.73 -8.36 -8.69
N ASP A 83 20.68 -8.90 -9.46
CA ASP A 83 20.67 -10.29 -9.94
C ASP A 83 20.89 -11.31 -8.82
N THR A 84 21.61 -10.91 -7.77
CA THR A 84 21.93 -11.77 -6.63
C THR A 84 21.19 -11.35 -5.39
N GLU A 85 20.73 -12.33 -4.62
CA GLU A 85 20.17 -12.12 -3.28
C GLU A 85 21.18 -11.39 -2.39
N THR A 86 20.72 -10.45 -1.57
CA THR A 86 21.53 -9.77 -0.55
C THR A 86 21.78 -10.68 0.66
N ILE A 87 20.80 -11.54 0.98
CA ILE A 87 20.92 -12.58 2.00
C ILE A 87 20.44 -13.91 1.41
N ARG A 88 21.25 -14.96 1.55
CA ARG A 88 20.91 -16.32 1.16
C ARG A 88 21.19 -17.28 2.30
N ASN A 89 20.19 -18.07 2.70
CA ASN A 89 20.27 -18.97 3.85
C ASN A 89 20.77 -18.31 5.14
N GLY A 90 20.41 -17.05 5.38
CA GLY A 90 20.82 -16.29 6.56
C GLY A 90 22.23 -15.70 6.50
N VAL A 91 22.95 -15.89 5.38
CA VAL A 91 24.30 -15.37 5.16
C VAL A 91 24.23 -14.17 4.23
N LEU A 92 24.90 -13.08 4.61
CA LEU A 92 25.09 -11.92 3.75
C LEU A 92 25.95 -12.29 2.56
N THR A 93 25.49 -11.92 1.37
CA THR A 93 26.27 -12.09 0.14
C THR A 93 27.12 -10.83 -0.09
N ASN A 94 28.25 -10.99 -0.78
CA ASN A 94 29.07 -9.89 -1.29
C ASN A 94 29.58 -8.87 -0.25
N VAL A 95 29.79 -9.29 1.01
CA VAL A 95 30.49 -8.49 2.03
C VAL A 95 31.82 -9.15 2.38
N LEU A 96 32.94 -8.47 2.10
CA LEU A 96 34.24 -8.86 2.62
C LEU A 96 34.31 -8.47 4.10
N SER A 97 34.12 -9.44 5.00
CA SER A 97 34.41 -9.25 6.42
C SER A 97 35.93 -9.11 6.60
N SER A 98 36.45 -7.88 6.61
CA SER A 98 37.74 -7.62 7.23
C SER A 98 37.52 -7.55 8.76
N ASN A 99 37.87 -8.65 9.44
CA ASN A 99 38.15 -8.69 10.89
C ASN A 99 36.93 -8.80 11.84
N GLY A 100 35.78 -9.29 11.38
CA GLY A 100 34.73 -9.79 12.28
C GLY A 100 33.92 -8.74 13.07
N GLN A 101 34.14 -7.44 12.84
CA GLN A 101 33.26 -6.37 13.33
C GLN A 101 32.60 -5.67 12.14
N LEU A 102 31.34 -6.02 11.87
CA LEU A 102 30.51 -5.33 10.91
C LEU A 102 29.61 -4.32 11.64
N TRP A 103 29.87 -3.03 11.45
CA TRP A 103 28.94 -1.97 11.86
C TRP A 103 27.86 -1.80 10.80
N ASP A 104 26.61 -1.58 11.23
CA ASP A 104 25.43 -1.51 10.37
C ASP A 104 25.60 -0.50 9.22
N GLU A 105 26.06 0.70 9.52
CA GLU A 105 26.28 1.78 8.55
C GLU A 105 27.36 1.43 7.50
N SER A 106 28.46 0.80 7.91
CA SER A 106 29.54 0.41 6.99
C SER A 106 29.07 -0.64 5.99
N VAL A 107 28.27 -1.62 6.43
CA VAL A 107 27.69 -2.64 5.54
C VAL A 107 26.69 -2.00 4.58
N TYR A 108 25.80 -1.13 5.07
CA TYR A 108 24.81 -0.48 4.21
C TYR A 108 25.44 0.46 3.19
N LEU A 109 26.52 1.16 3.55
CA LEU A 109 27.30 1.97 2.62
C LEU A 109 27.99 1.10 1.57
N GLN A 110 28.66 0.01 1.95
CA GLN A 110 29.30 -0.93 1.02
C GLN A 110 28.29 -1.56 0.07
N GLN A 111 27.11 -1.93 0.57
CA GLN A 111 26.04 -2.50 -0.23
C GLN A 111 25.23 -1.43 -0.99
N LYS A 112 25.56 -0.13 -0.89
CA LYS A 112 24.82 0.98 -1.53
C LYS A 112 23.32 1.02 -1.17
N LEU A 113 22.92 0.51 0.00
CA LEU A 113 21.52 0.46 0.46
C LEU A 113 21.04 1.82 0.98
N ARG A 114 20.81 2.78 0.08
CA ARG A 114 20.49 4.17 0.45
C ARG A 114 19.24 4.35 1.32
N GLY A 115 18.24 3.47 1.18
CA GLY A 115 17.04 3.48 2.03
C GLY A 115 17.33 3.19 3.50
N ALA A 116 18.29 2.30 3.78
CA ALA A 116 18.73 1.95 5.13
C ALA A 116 19.68 2.99 5.76
N LEU A 117 20.22 3.94 4.96
CA LEU A 117 21.07 5.03 5.46
C LEU A 117 20.25 6.18 6.08
N LYS A 118 18.96 6.29 5.78
CA LYS A 118 18.06 7.23 6.46
C LYS A 118 17.82 6.73 7.89
N ALA A 119 17.61 7.62 8.86
CA ALA A 119 17.24 7.22 10.23
C ALA A 119 15.90 6.46 10.33
N PHE A 120 15.07 6.57 9.28
CA PHE A 120 13.77 5.95 9.17
C PHE A 120 13.58 5.32 7.79
N SER A 121 13.06 4.11 7.76
CA SER A 121 12.74 3.37 6.55
C SER A 121 11.43 2.59 6.73
N HIS A 122 10.56 2.65 5.72
CA HIS A 122 9.23 2.08 5.78
C HIS A 122 9.27 0.55 5.94
N GLY A 123 10.03 -0.15 5.08
CA GLY A 123 10.16 -1.61 5.13
C GLY A 123 10.72 -2.12 6.46
N THR A 124 11.67 -1.41 7.05
CA THR A 124 12.23 -1.76 8.37
C THR A 124 11.18 -1.66 9.48
N LEU A 125 10.40 -0.57 9.50
CA LEU A 125 9.31 -0.40 10.45
C LEU A 125 8.28 -1.53 10.30
N VAL A 126 7.79 -1.73 9.06
CA VAL A 126 6.77 -2.73 8.74
C VAL A 126 7.24 -4.14 9.08
N ALA A 127 8.47 -4.52 8.69
CA ALA A 127 9.01 -5.83 9.00
C ALA A 127 9.19 -6.07 10.50
N SER A 128 9.56 -5.04 11.26
CA SER A 128 9.66 -5.14 12.72
C SER A 128 8.30 -5.38 13.38
N LEU A 129 7.24 -4.75 12.89
CA LEU A 129 5.88 -4.96 13.39
C LEU A 129 5.36 -6.36 13.01
N ALA A 130 5.74 -6.87 11.84
CA ALA A 130 5.31 -8.16 11.34
C ALA A 130 5.99 -9.33 12.06
N GLY A 131 7.32 -9.31 12.14
CA GLY A 131 8.12 -10.44 12.62
C GLY A 131 9.26 -10.09 13.57
N GLY A 132 9.34 -8.85 14.06
CA GLY A 132 10.33 -8.44 15.05
C GLY A 132 10.20 -9.21 16.37
N ARG A 133 11.32 -9.33 17.11
CA ARG A 133 11.34 -9.99 18.43
C ARG A 133 10.55 -9.23 19.49
N SER A 134 10.55 -7.91 19.42
CA SER A 134 9.79 -7.05 20.32
C SER A 134 8.36 -6.94 19.84
N ARG A 135 7.42 -6.82 20.79
CA ARG A 135 6.06 -6.40 20.45
C ARG A 135 6.08 -4.95 19.95
N PRO A 136 5.13 -4.56 19.07
CA PRO A 136 4.85 -3.16 18.81
C PRO A 136 4.69 -2.41 20.15
N ARG A 137 5.49 -1.37 20.35
CA ARG A 137 5.53 -0.66 21.64
C ARG A 137 4.57 0.51 21.65
N TRP A 138 3.71 0.56 22.66
CA TRP A 138 2.85 1.69 22.98
C TRP A 138 3.40 2.39 24.23
N ARG A 139 3.40 3.72 24.27
CA ARG A 139 3.94 4.48 25.41
C ARG A 139 3.31 4.11 26.76
N MET A 140 2.08 3.57 26.79
CA MET A 140 1.35 3.30 28.03
C MET A 140 1.89 2.13 28.87
N GLU A 141 2.65 1.18 28.32
CA GLU A 141 3.16 0.05 29.11
C GLU A 141 4.26 0.45 30.13
N ARG A 142 4.94 1.59 29.92
CA ARG A 142 5.99 2.07 30.85
C ARG A 142 5.49 2.99 31.95
N PHE A 143 4.42 3.74 31.74
CA PHE A 143 3.94 4.70 32.75
C PHE A 143 3.01 4.09 33.81
N GLY A 144 2.40 2.93 33.53
CA GLY A 144 1.58 2.21 34.51
C GLY A 144 2.36 1.59 35.68
N ARG A 145 3.71 1.48 35.57
CA ARG A 145 4.55 0.91 36.63
C ARG A 145 5.33 1.93 37.49
N VAL A 146 5.16 3.23 37.25
CA VAL A 146 5.93 4.26 38.00
C VAL A 146 5.13 4.89 39.16
N ASN A 147 3.82 4.70 39.23
CA ASN A 147 2.98 5.29 40.31
C ASN A 147 2.53 4.27 41.35
N GLY A 148 3.49 3.63 42.03
CA GLY A 148 3.18 2.72 43.13
C GLY A 148 4.41 2.34 43.96
N GLY A 149 5.09 3.31 44.57
CA GLY A 149 6.06 3.03 45.63
C GLY A 149 7.27 3.95 45.70
N ALA A 150 7.24 4.86 46.67
CA ALA A 150 8.36 5.39 47.45
C ALA A 150 9.60 5.96 46.73
N MET A 151 9.75 7.28 46.91
CA MET A 151 11.03 7.97 47.05
C MET A 151 12.02 7.17 47.90
N GLY A 152 13.23 6.92 47.36
CA GLY A 152 14.40 6.56 48.17
C GLY A 152 15.21 5.38 47.64
N GLY A 153 16.43 5.66 47.19
CA GLY A 153 17.50 4.64 47.13
C GLY A 153 18.06 4.41 45.74
N SER A 154 19.17 5.08 45.46
CA SER A 154 20.14 4.71 44.44
C SER A 154 20.50 3.22 44.53
N LYS A 155 20.16 2.44 43.49
CA LYS A 155 20.78 1.15 43.16
C LYS A 155 20.91 1.04 41.64
N SER A 156 22.16 1.20 41.19
CA SER A 156 22.83 0.75 39.96
C SER A 156 22.06 0.69 38.61
N PRO A 157 22.63 1.22 37.51
CA PRO A 157 22.12 1.01 36.15
C PRO A 157 22.44 -0.43 35.71
N GLY A 158 21.59 -1.38 36.08
CA GLY A 158 21.86 -2.81 35.94
C GLY A 158 20.62 -3.63 35.64
N LYS A 159 19.84 -3.20 34.64
CA LYS A 159 18.99 -4.08 33.81
C LYS A 159 18.69 -3.31 32.52
N SER A 160 19.46 -3.61 31.49
CA SER A 160 19.30 -3.09 30.13
C SER A 160 17.90 -3.37 29.61
N ALA A 161 17.42 -2.51 28.72
CA ALA A 161 16.13 -2.57 28.06
C ALA A 161 15.98 -3.75 27.06
N SER A 162 16.56 -4.92 27.36
CA SER A 162 16.83 -6.03 26.44
C SER A 162 15.91 -7.26 26.55
N ASP A 163 14.94 -7.32 27.49
CA ASP A 163 14.38 -8.63 27.89
C ASP A 163 12.85 -8.82 27.83
N GLU A 164 12.14 -8.11 26.95
CA GLU A 164 10.74 -8.46 26.65
C GLU A 164 10.60 -8.89 25.19
N THR A 165 11.23 -10.01 24.84
CA THR A 165 10.91 -10.75 23.61
C THR A 165 9.49 -11.26 23.71
N SER A 166 8.68 -11.11 22.66
CA SER A 166 7.25 -11.35 22.70
C SER A 166 6.82 -12.81 22.94
N GLY A 167 7.76 -13.76 22.86
CA GLY A 167 7.55 -15.20 23.04
C GLY A 167 6.45 -15.79 22.14
N ASP A 168 6.10 -15.08 21.08
CA ASP A 168 5.02 -15.44 20.16
C ASP A 168 5.59 -16.07 18.88
N ALA A 169 4.72 -16.72 18.11
CA ALA A 169 5.11 -17.45 16.90
C ALA A 169 5.86 -16.56 15.89
N ALA A 170 5.60 -15.25 15.88
CA ALA A 170 6.20 -14.32 14.94
C ALA A 170 7.55 -13.75 15.44
N SER A 171 7.85 -13.79 16.74
CA SER A 171 9.19 -13.48 17.28
C SER A 171 10.23 -14.57 17.07
N ASP A 172 9.80 -15.76 16.64
CA ASP A 172 10.69 -16.90 16.39
C ASP A 172 10.62 -17.41 14.93
N CYS A 173 9.75 -16.82 14.09
CA CYS A 173 9.57 -17.24 12.71
C CYS A 173 10.80 -16.95 11.82
N GLN A 174 10.87 -17.61 10.68
CA GLN A 174 11.84 -17.27 9.64
C GLN A 174 11.32 -16.11 8.79
N LEU A 175 12.21 -15.23 8.32
CA LEU A 175 11.85 -14.05 7.55
C LEU A 175 12.36 -14.14 6.11
N ILE A 176 11.51 -13.71 5.17
CA ILE A 176 11.86 -13.41 3.78
C ILE A 176 11.57 -11.94 3.54
N LEU A 177 12.53 -11.19 3.03
CA LEU A 177 12.36 -9.78 2.70
C LEU A 177 12.53 -9.57 1.19
N VAL A 178 11.62 -8.83 0.56
CA VAL A 178 11.72 -8.46 -0.85
C VAL A 178 11.62 -6.95 -0.96
N GLN A 179 12.68 -6.32 -1.47
CA GLN A 179 12.78 -4.88 -1.65
C GLN A 179 12.40 -4.48 -3.07
N PHE A 180 11.42 -3.59 -3.19
CA PHE A 180 11.04 -3.03 -4.48
C PHE A 180 12.16 -2.18 -5.11
N PRO A 181 12.24 -2.14 -6.45
CA PRO A 181 13.11 -1.22 -7.15
C PRO A 181 12.76 0.22 -6.81
N ARG A 182 13.77 1.07 -6.78
CA ARG A 182 13.60 2.50 -6.54
C ARG A 182 12.66 3.12 -7.58
N ARG A 183 12.79 2.74 -8.85
CA ARG A 183 11.90 3.19 -9.93
C ARG A 183 10.43 2.86 -9.65
N THR A 184 10.13 1.72 -9.04
CA THR A 184 8.77 1.32 -8.67
C THR A 184 8.25 2.08 -7.46
N VAL A 185 9.12 2.37 -6.49
CA VAL A 185 8.75 3.21 -5.34
C VAL A 185 8.44 4.64 -5.78
N GLU A 186 9.15 5.13 -6.79
CA GLU A 186 9.06 6.49 -7.33
C GLU A 186 7.98 6.67 -8.40
N ASP A 187 7.43 5.57 -8.92
CA ASP A 187 6.37 5.54 -9.94
C ASP A 187 5.00 5.85 -9.32
N ASN A 188 4.50 7.06 -9.57
CA ASN A 188 3.19 7.51 -9.10
C ASN A 188 2.03 6.91 -9.94
N SER A 189 2.29 6.49 -11.18
CA SER A 189 1.30 5.81 -12.04
C SER A 189 0.98 4.37 -11.59
N GLY A 190 1.77 3.83 -10.66
CA GLY A 190 1.58 2.49 -10.09
C GLY A 190 1.59 1.36 -11.13
N SER A 191 2.09 1.61 -12.35
CA SER A 191 2.11 0.65 -13.46
C SER A 191 3.16 -0.44 -13.24
N SER A 192 4.30 -0.11 -12.62
CA SER A 192 5.38 -1.07 -12.40
C SER A 192 5.16 -1.98 -11.18
N LEU A 193 4.32 -1.55 -10.23
CA LEU A 193 4.10 -2.25 -8.95
C LEU A 193 3.57 -3.68 -9.13
N SER A 194 2.66 -3.88 -10.08
CA SER A 194 2.04 -5.18 -10.34
C SER A 194 3.10 -6.23 -10.70
N ALA A 195 3.95 -5.97 -11.70
CA ALA A 195 4.96 -6.92 -12.13
C ALA A 195 6.01 -7.18 -11.05
N GLN A 196 6.44 -6.14 -10.33
CA GLN A 196 7.40 -6.33 -9.25
C GLN A 196 6.82 -7.14 -8.09
N THR A 197 5.53 -6.98 -7.80
CA THR A 197 4.84 -7.81 -6.81
C THR A 197 4.73 -9.26 -7.28
N LEU A 198 4.41 -9.51 -8.55
CA LEU A 198 4.40 -10.87 -9.12
C LEU A 198 5.76 -11.55 -8.98
N ASN A 199 6.83 -10.84 -9.34
CA ASN A 199 8.20 -11.32 -9.17
C ASN A 199 8.50 -11.64 -7.69
N ALA A 200 8.06 -10.80 -6.76
CA ALA A 200 8.22 -11.03 -5.33
C ALA A 200 7.47 -12.28 -4.86
N LEU A 201 6.23 -12.51 -5.33
CA LEU A 201 5.45 -13.71 -5.02
C LEU A 201 6.13 -14.98 -5.56
N SER A 202 6.58 -14.96 -6.81
CA SER A 202 7.33 -16.07 -7.41
C SER A 202 8.61 -16.37 -6.62
N TYR A 203 9.35 -15.33 -6.24
CA TYR A 203 10.54 -15.46 -5.42
C TYR A 203 10.22 -16.09 -4.06
N ILE A 204 9.26 -15.54 -3.30
CA ILE A 204 8.84 -16.07 -1.99
C ILE A 204 8.40 -17.53 -2.11
N GLY A 205 7.57 -17.83 -3.11
CA GLY A 205 7.11 -19.20 -3.38
C GLY A 205 8.26 -20.17 -3.61
N SER A 206 9.33 -19.74 -4.30
CA SER A 206 10.53 -20.54 -4.57
C SER A 206 11.45 -20.76 -3.35
N ARG A 207 11.20 -20.07 -2.23
CA ARG A 207 11.97 -20.17 -0.98
C ARG A 207 11.23 -20.94 0.12
N CYS A 208 9.97 -21.26 -0.08
CA CYS A 208 9.13 -21.94 0.90
C CYS A 208 8.71 -23.33 0.41
N ALA A 209 8.90 -24.35 1.26
CA ALA A 209 8.33 -25.68 1.04
C ALA A 209 6.80 -25.56 0.95
N ALA A 210 6.14 -26.43 0.17
CA ALA A 210 4.70 -26.30 -0.10
C ALA A 210 3.83 -26.35 1.16
N ASP A 211 4.30 -27.02 2.21
CA ASP A 211 3.62 -27.23 3.50
C ASP A 211 3.92 -26.15 4.56
N ALA A 212 4.82 -25.21 4.28
CA ALA A 212 5.16 -24.10 5.17
C ALA A 212 3.96 -23.21 5.47
N ASN A 213 3.83 -22.78 6.72
CA ASN A 213 2.85 -21.76 7.13
C ASN A 213 3.41 -20.39 6.76
N LEU A 214 2.92 -19.81 5.66
CA LEU A 214 3.42 -18.57 5.09
C LEU A 214 2.44 -17.41 5.30
N VAL A 215 2.90 -16.33 5.91
CA VAL A 215 2.16 -15.05 5.91
C VAL A 215 2.97 -14.00 5.16
N ILE A 216 2.39 -13.41 4.12
CA ILE A 216 2.99 -12.33 3.36
C ILE A 216 2.36 -11.02 3.78
N ASN A 217 3.15 -10.05 4.20
CA ASN A 217 2.72 -8.67 4.36
C ASN A 217 3.16 -7.84 3.15
N LEU A 218 2.18 -7.31 2.42
CA LEU A 218 2.39 -6.37 1.32
C LEU A 218 1.81 -5.02 1.72
N SER A 219 2.63 -4.17 2.34
CA SER A 219 2.23 -2.85 2.85
C SER A 219 2.48 -1.72 1.85
N TYR A 220 2.30 -2.02 0.57
CA TYR A 220 2.44 -1.10 -0.54
C TYR A 220 1.29 -1.31 -1.52
N GLY A 221 0.74 -0.24 -2.09
CA GLY A 221 -0.40 -0.35 -2.99
C GLY A 221 -0.69 0.94 -3.75
N PRO A 222 -1.40 0.84 -4.89
CA PRO A 222 -1.87 2.01 -5.63
C PRO A 222 -3.02 2.71 -4.88
N ALA A 223 -3.40 3.91 -5.32
CA ALA A 223 -4.63 4.59 -4.87
C ALA A 223 -5.76 4.54 -5.92
N ALA A 224 -5.41 4.35 -7.19
CA ALA A 224 -6.34 4.19 -8.30
C ALA A 224 -6.25 2.77 -8.89
N GLY A 225 -7.36 2.29 -9.42
CA GLY A 225 -7.57 0.94 -9.93
C GLY A 225 -9.08 0.68 -10.05
N PRO A 226 -9.51 -0.56 -10.37
CA PRO A 226 -10.93 -0.84 -10.57
C PRO A 226 -11.74 -0.89 -9.26
N HIS A 227 -11.09 -1.14 -8.12
CA HIS A 227 -11.73 -1.26 -6.80
C HIS A 227 -12.84 -2.32 -6.68
N ASP A 228 -12.85 -3.32 -7.55
CA ASP A 228 -13.89 -4.36 -7.60
C ASP A 228 -13.34 -5.79 -7.49
N GLY A 229 -12.02 -5.94 -7.24
CA GLY A 229 -11.35 -7.24 -7.17
C GLY A 229 -10.92 -7.82 -8.51
N SER A 230 -11.13 -7.11 -9.63
CA SER A 230 -10.87 -7.63 -10.98
C SER A 230 -9.47 -7.34 -11.51
N SER A 231 -8.61 -6.65 -10.75
CA SER A 231 -7.26 -6.34 -11.24
C SER A 231 -6.37 -7.57 -11.36
N LEU A 232 -5.44 -7.55 -12.32
CA LEU A 232 -4.48 -8.65 -12.52
C LEU A 232 -3.64 -8.90 -11.26
N LEU A 233 -3.30 -7.83 -10.53
CA LEU A 233 -2.58 -7.94 -9.28
C LEU A 233 -3.42 -8.67 -8.21
N GLU A 234 -4.69 -8.31 -8.05
CA GLU A 234 -5.59 -8.98 -7.11
C GLU A 234 -5.82 -10.44 -7.48
N ALA A 235 -6.09 -10.71 -8.77
CA ALA A 235 -6.25 -12.07 -9.28
C ALA A 235 -4.99 -12.92 -9.05
N ALA A 236 -3.80 -12.33 -9.20
CA ALA A 236 -2.55 -13.03 -8.96
C ALA A 236 -2.26 -13.28 -7.47
N LEU A 237 -2.63 -12.35 -6.59
CA LEU A 237 -2.54 -12.55 -5.14
C LEU A 237 -3.47 -13.70 -4.71
N ASP A 238 -4.71 -13.69 -5.20
CA ASP A 238 -5.69 -14.75 -4.94
C ASP A 238 -5.21 -16.10 -5.50
N GLY A 239 -4.72 -16.13 -6.75
CA GLY A 239 -4.18 -17.33 -7.39
C GLY A 239 -2.93 -17.88 -6.69
N PHE A 240 -2.05 -17.01 -6.19
CA PHE A 240 -0.88 -17.42 -5.40
C PHE A 240 -1.28 -18.10 -4.09
N ILE A 241 -2.27 -17.55 -3.37
CA ILE A 241 -2.80 -18.15 -2.14
C ILE A 241 -3.36 -19.54 -2.43
N GLU A 242 -4.14 -19.69 -3.51
CA GLU A 242 -4.75 -20.95 -3.90
C GLU A 242 -3.71 -21.99 -4.33
N ALA A 243 -2.73 -21.60 -5.15
CA ALA A 243 -1.65 -22.48 -5.61
C ALA A 243 -0.79 -23.03 -4.44
N ARG A 244 -0.74 -22.31 -3.31
CA ARG A 244 -0.07 -22.75 -2.08
C ARG A 244 -0.99 -23.44 -1.07
N GLY A 245 -2.16 -23.91 -1.51
CA GLY A 245 -3.07 -24.70 -0.69
C GLY A 245 -3.98 -23.89 0.24
N GLY A 246 -4.06 -22.56 0.10
CA GLY A 246 -5.06 -21.67 0.69
C GLY A 246 -5.05 -21.52 2.23
N SER A 247 -5.10 -22.63 2.97
CA SER A 247 -5.13 -22.68 4.43
C SER A 247 -3.75 -22.56 5.08
N LYS A 248 -2.68 -22.70 4.28
CA LYS A 248 -1.27 -22.58 4.68
C LYS A 248 -0.63 -21.25 4.30
N THR A 249 -1.35 -20.41 3.55
CA THR A 249 -0.84 -19.13 3.05
C THR A 249 -1.84 -18.02 3.30
N ALA A 250 -1.42 -16.93 3.94
CA ALA A 250 -2.21 -15.72 4.06
C ALA A 250 -1.43 -14.53 3.49
N VAL A 251 -2.10 -13.67 2.74
CA VAL A 251 -1.53 -12.40 2.26
C VAL A 251 -2.28 -11.26 2.91
N VAL A 252 -1.56 -10.35 3.55
CA VAL A 252 -2.10 -9.19 4.25
C VAL A 252 -1.79 -7.92 3.48
N VAL A 253 -2.83 -7.14 3.21
CA VAL A 253 -2.75 -5.87 2.47
C VAL A 253 -3.40 -4.74 3.28
N PRO A 254 -2.87 -3.50 3.20
CA PRO A 254 -3.44 -2.35 3.88
C PRO A 254 -4.69 -1.83 3.16
N ALA A 255 -5.67 -1.35 3.93
CA ALA A 255 -6.89 -0.74 3.39
C ALA A 255 -6.68 0.63 2.73
N GLY A 256 -5.48 1.22 2.84
CA GLY A 256 -5.16 2.53 2.26
C GLY A 256 -5.42 3.70 3.22
N ASN A 257 -4.84 4.86 2.90
CA ASN A 257 -4.87 6.07 3.74
C ASN A 257 -5.68 7.22 3.10
N GLN A 258 -6.53 6.93 2.12
CA GLN A 258 -7.13 7.96 1.25
C GLN A 258 -8.54 8.40 1.65
N TYR A 259 -9.06 7.95 2.80
CA TYR A 259 -10.48 8.17 3.17
C TYR A 259 -10.88 9.64 3.30
N GLN A 260 -9.95 10.54 3.63
CA GLN A 260 -10.19 11.99 3.71
C GLN A 260 -9.46 12.78 2.63
N ALA A 261 -8.87 12.09 1.65
CA ALA A 261 -8.05 12.73 0.63
C ALA A 261 -8.90 13.42 -0.44
N ARG A 262 -10.21 13.16 -0.51
CA ARG A 262 -11.10 13.57 -1.61
C ARG A 262 -10.62 13.03 -2.96
N GLY A 263 -10.04 11.83 -2.93
CA GLY A 263 -9.52 11.15 -4.10
C GLY A 263 -10.55 10.30 -4.84
N HIS A 264 -11.82 10.26 -4.40
CA HIS A 264 -12.87 9.45 -5.02
C HIS A 264 -14.14 10.27 -5.24
N ALA A 265 -14.78 10.07 -6.39
CA ALA A 265 -16.09 10.59 -6.71
C ALA A 265 -16.97 9.52 -7.37
N CYS A 266 -18.29 9.65 -7.20
CA CYS A 266 -19.30 8.81 -7.84
C CYS A 266 -20.30 9.71 -8.58
N LEU A 267 -20.53 9.43 -9.86
CA LEU A 267 -21.41 10.16 -10.74
C LEU A 267 -22.50 9.22 -11.26
N GLU A 268 -23.75 9.54 -10.96
CA GLU A 268 -24.90 8.89 -11.57
C GLU A 268 -25.30 9.69 -12.81
N LEU A 269 -25.24 9.06 -13.98
CA LEU A 269 -25.52 9.68 -15.26
C LEU A 269 -26.84 9.13 -15.82
N ALA A 270 -27.79 10.03 -16.07
CA ALA A 270 -29.04 9.68 -16.75
C ALA A 270 -28.75 9.22 -18.20
N PRO A 271 -29.62 8.38 -18.80
CA PRO A 271 -29.52 8.06 -20.21
C PRO A 271 -29.75 9.29 -21.11
N ASP A 272 -29.56 9.10 -22.41
CA ASP A 272 -29.88 10.07 -23.47
C ASP A 272 -29.12 11.39 -23.33
N GLY A 273 -27.79 11.29 -23.16
CA GLY A 273 -26.91 12.46 -23.09
C GLY A 273 -26.82 13.11 -21.71
N GLY A 274 -27.35 12.47 -20.66
CA GLY A 274 -27.19 12.92 -19.29
C GLY A 274 -25.70 13.06 -18.93
N SER A 275 -25.31 14.23 -18.41
CA SER A 275 -23.94 14.51 -18.00
C SER A 275 -23.87 15.00 -16.56
N ASN A 276 -22.68 14.90 -15.98
CA ASN A 276 -22.37 15.47 -14.68
C ASN A 276 -20.92 15.98 -14.66
N THR A 277 -20.66 16.94 -13.77
CA THR A 277 -19.40 17.69 -13.73
C THR A 277 -18.65 17.43 -12.45
N LEU A 278 -17.38 17.07 -12.57
CA LEU A 278 -16.44 16.87 -11.47
C LEU A 278 -15.34 17.94 -11.53
N LEU A 279 -15.07 18.57 -10.38
CA LEU A 279 -14.00 19.56 -10.27
C LEU A 279 -12.73 18.90 -9.73
N TRP A 280 -11.63 19.01 -10.47
CA TRP A 280 -10.34 18.43 -10.13
C TRP A 280 -9.31 19.52 -9.82
N ARG A 281 -8.93 19.62 -8.55
CA ARG A 281 -7.94 20.58 -8.08
C ARG A 281 -6.53 20.03 -8.24
N VAL A 282 -5.77 20.63 -9.15
CA VAL A 282 -4.33 20.40 -9.33
C VAL A 282 -3.54 21.53 -8.66
N LEU A 283 -2.54 21.19 -7.86
CA LEU A 283 -1.79 22.16 -7.06
C LEU A 283 -0.61 22.76 -7.85
N PRO A 284 -0.25 24.03 -7.59
CA PRO A 284 0.99 24.61 -8.14
C PRO A 284 2.22 23.96 -7.51
N ASP A 285 3.37 24.07 -8.18
CA ASP A 285 4.66 23.58 -7.68
C ASP A 285 4.65 22.06 -7.44
N ASP A 286 3.98 21.33 -8.33
CA ASP A 286 3.96 19.87 -8.41
C ASP A 286 4.93 19.40 -9.50
N ALA A 287 6.01 18.73 -9.09
CA ALA A 287 7.06 18.28 -10.00
C ALA A 287 6.83 16.88 -10.58
N THR A 288 5.68 16.28 -10.29
CA THR A 288 5.27 14.95 -10.75
C THR A 288 3.97 15.02 -11.55
N GLU A 289 3.70 13.96 -12.32
CA GLU A 289 2.48 13.84 -13.11
C GLU A 289 1.24 13.63 -12.21
N SER A 290 0.11 14.21 -12.61
CA SER A 290 -1.16 14.08 -11.89
C SER A 290 -2.13 13.23 -12.73
N PHE A 291 -2.76 12.22 -12.11
CA PHE A 291 -3.63 11.28 -12.81
C PHE A 291 -5.02 11.15 -12.19
N VAL A 292 -6.03 10.96 -13.04
CA VAL A 292 -7.38 10.54 -12.67
C VAL A 292 -7.80 9.35 -13.52
N GLU A 293 -8.32 8.30 -12.89
CA GLU A 293 -8.96 7.18 -13.58
C GLU A 293 -10.49 7.31 -13.46
N ILE A 294 -11.19 7.26 -14.59
CA ILE A 294 -12.66 7.27 -14.66
C ILE A 294 -13.12 5.88 -15.10
N TRP A 295 -13.85 5.19 -14.24
CA TRP A 295 -14.31 3.82 -14.42
C TRP A 295 -15.81 3.76 -14.65
N ALA A 296 -16.19 2.99 -15.66
CA ALA A 296 -17.58 2.69 -16.00
C ALA A 296 -17.74 1.18 -16.27
N PRO A 297 -18.98 0.64 -16.23
CA PRO A 297 -19.27 -0.72 -16.67
C PRO A 297 -18.72 -1.00 -18.08
N ILE A 298 -18.34 -2.26 -18.34
CA ILE A 298 -17.67 -2.64 -19.60
C ILE A 298 -18.48 -2.34 -20.87
N ASP A 299 -19.81 -2.28 -20.76
CA ASP A 299 -20.71 -2.02 -21.88
C ASP A 299 -21.14 -0.55 -21.96
N ALA A 300 -20.82 0.27 -20.94
CA ALA A 300 -21.25 1.65 -20.87
C ALA A 300 -20.61 2.50 -21.96
N GLN A 301 -21.43 3.30 -22.64
CA GLN A 301 -20.98 4.27 -23.64
C GLN A 301 -20.90 5.63 -22.96
N ILE A 302 -19.69 6.05 -22.64
CA ILE A 302 -19.46 7.36 -22.02
C ILE A 302 -18.44 8.17 -22.81
N SER A 303 -18.58 9.49 -22.75
CA SER A 303 -17.63 10.45 -23.28
C SER A 303 -17.15 11.39 -22.17
N VAL A 304 -15.90 11.83 -22.27
CA VAL A 304 -15.27 12.75 -21.31
C VAL A 304 -14.81 14.01 -22.03
N GLN A 305 -15.00 15.15 -21.39
CA GLN A 305 -14.48 16.45 -21.82
C GLN A 305 -13.71 17.10 -20.67
N LEU A 306 -12.61 17.79 -21.00
CA LEU A 306 -11.79 18.51 -20.03
C LEU A 306 -11.78 20.00 -20.31
N THR A 307 -11.86 20.81 -19.27
CA THR A 307 -11.68 22.27 -19.35
C THR A 307 -10.54 22.72 -18.44
N PRO A 308 -9.53 23.45 -18.98
CA PRO A 308 -8.46 24.02 -18.17
C PRO A 308 -8.92 25.07 -17.15
N PRO A 309 -8.16 25.29 -16.06
CA PRO A 309 -8.46 26.29 -15.06
C PRO A 309 -8.44 27.71 -15.63
N ASN A 310 -9.37 28.54 -15.16
CA ASN A 310 -9.52 29.96 -15.55
C ASN A 310 -9.71 30.18 -17.06
N SER A 311 -10.16 29.17 -17.77
CA SER A 311 -10.46 29.26 -19.21
C SER A 311 -11.95 29.43 -19.44
N LYS A 312 -12.30 30.04 -20.59
CA LYS A 312 -13.68 30.08 -21.08
C LYS A 312 -14.10 28.69 -21.57
N ALA A 313 -15.41 28.43 -21.65
CA ALA A 313 -15.94 27.12 -22.04
C ALA A 313 -15.56 26.67 -23.47
N ASP A 314 -15.23 27.61 -24.36
CA ASP A 314 -14.70 27.36 -25.71
C ASP A 314 -13.24 26.86 -25.72
N ALA A 315 -12.57 26.82 -24.55
CA ALA A 315 -11.25 26.22 -24.38
C ALA A 315 -11.30 24.75 -23.92
N SER A 316 -12.49 24.17 -23.81
CA SER A 316 -12.66 22.74 -23.53
C SER A 316 -12.08 21.87 -24.64
N SER A 317 -11.62 20.67 -24.30
CA SER A 317 -11.29 19.65 -25.29
C SER A 317 -12.52 19.25 -26.10
N ASP A 318 -12.32 18.57 -27.22
CA ASP A 318 -13.42 17.81 -27.83
C ASP A 318 -13.92 16.73 -26.85
N TRP A 319 -15.17 16.29 -27.06
CA TRP A 319 -15.69 15.11 -26.36
C TRP A 319 -14.94 13.86 -26.81
N VAL A 320 -14.31 13.18 -25.87
CA VAL A 320 -13.58 11.94 -26.12
C VAL A 320 -14.43 10.77 -25.66
N SER A 321 -14.99 10.03 -26.61
CA SER A 321 -15.70 8.78 -26.32
C SER A 321 -14.72 7.70 -25.86
N LEU A 322 -15.08 6.97 -24.79
CA LEU A 322 -14.32 5.82 -24.29
C LEU A 322 -14.51 4.62 -25.21
N LYS A 323 -13.83 4.64 -26.34
CA LYS A 323 -13.72 3.52 -27.26
C LYS A 323 -12.43 2.76 -26.96
N PRO A 324 -12.43 1.43 -27.01
CA PRO A 324 -11.23 0.68 -26.75
C PRO A 324 -10.05 1.06 -27.67
N GLY A 325 -8.88 1.24 -27.06
CA GLY A 325 -7.67 1.68 -27.77
C GLY A 325 -7.66 3.17 -28.14
N GLY A 326 -8.68 3.92 -27.72
CA GLY A 326 -8.73 5.37 -27.92
C GLY A 326 -7.62 6.06 -27.15
N LEU A 327 -6.88 6.93 -27.84
CA LEU A 327 -5.88 7.83 -27.26
C LEU A 327 -6.11 9.21 -27.84
N THR A 328 -6.37 10.18 -26.98
CA THR A 328 -6.42 11.59 -27.36
C THR A 328 -5.39 12.36 -26.54
N VAL A 329 -4.56 13.13 -27.23
CA VAL A 329 -3.63 14.07 -26.61
C VAL A 329 -4.20 15.46 -26.86
N TRP A 330 -4.67 16.10 -25.80
CA TRP A 330 -5.17 17.46 -25.87
C TRP A 330 -4.08 18.44 -25.43
N ALA A 331 -3.83 19.45 -26.25
CA ALA A 331 -2.89 20.53 -26.01
C ALA A 331 -3.65 21.83 -25.80
N ASP A 332 -3.35 22.52 -24.71
CA ASP A 332 -3.91 23.85 -24.45
C ASP A 332 -3.16 24.95 -25.24
N GLY A 333 -3.73 25.35 -26.39
CA GLY A 333 -3.20 26.43 -27.23
C GLY A 333 -1.93 26.08 -28.03
N ALA A 334 -1.29 27.10 -28.62
CA ALA A 334 -0.06 26.94 -29.43
C ALA A 334 1.18 26.51 -28.61
N ASP A 335 1.07 26.56 -27.28
CA ASP A 335 2.13 26.37 -26.29
C ASP A 335 1.74 25.21 -25.35
N ALA A 336 1.72 24.00 -25.90
CA ALA A 336 1.01 22.86 -25.34
C ALA A 336 1.41 22.46 -23.89
N SER A 337 0.44 22.60 -22.97
CA SER A 337 0.28 21.75 -21.78
C SER A 337 -0.58 20.55 -22.18
N TYR A 338 -0.11 19.32 -21.99
CA TYR A 338 -0.81 18.14 -22.50
C TYR A 338 -1.64 17.45 -21.42
N ALA A 339 -2.88 17.11 -21.76
CA ALA A 339 -3.63 16.06 -21.09
C ALA A 339 -3.78 14.86 -22.03
N VAL A 340 -3.49 13.66 -21.53
CA VAL A 340 -3.70 12.42 -22.28
C VAL A 340 -4.96 11.76 -21.75
N ILE A 341 -5.91 11.47 -22.64
CA ILE A 341 -7.09 10.64 -22.35
C ILE A 341 -6.89 9.31 -23.06
N ALA A 342 -6.66 8.24 -22.30
CA ALA A 342 -6.51 6.89 -22.84
C ALA A 342 -7.67 6.01 -22.38
N ALA A 343 -8.30 5.29 -23.32
CA ALA A 343 -9.38 4.33 -23.09
C ALA A 343 -8.88 2.89 -23.39
N PRO A 344 -8.05 2.30 -22.51
CA PRO A 344 -7.51 0.94 -22.70
C PRO A 344 -8.60 -0.12 -22.78
N LEU A 345 -8.41 -1.10 -23.69
CA LEU A 345 -9.38 -2.16 -24.01
C LEU A 345 -9.75 -3.06 -22.82
N ASN A 346 -8.98 -3.09 -21.73
CA ASN A 346 -9.26 -3.76 -20.45
C ASN A 346 -8.20 -3.31 -19.42
N ALA A 347 -8.12 -2.00 -19.11
CA ALA A 347 -7.16 -1.58 -18.08
C ALA A 347 -7.56 -2.15 -16.73
N LYS A 348 -6.57 -2.70 -16.04
CA LYS A 348 -6.54 -3.11 -14.64
C LYS A 348 -7.82 -3.75 -14.05
N GLY A 349 -8.79 -4.25 -14.84
CA GLY A 349 -10.06 -4.81 -14.33
C GLY A 349 -11.10 -5.18 -15.39
N ASN A 350 -12.34 -5.40 -14.95
CA ASN A 350 -13.52 -5.80 -15.74
C ASN A 350 -14.38 -4.62 -16.22
N GLY A 351 -13.94 -3.38 -16.03
CA GLY A 351 -14.63 -2.16 -16.46
C GLY A 351 -13.93 -1.43 -17.60
N ARG A 352 -14.62 -0.45 -18.21
CA ARG A 352 -13.97 0.55 -19.06
C ARG A 352 -13.33 1.60 -18.16
N MET A 353 -12.12 2.02 -18.52
CA MET A 353 -11.39 3.05 -17.81
C MET A 353 -10.92 4.13 -18.79
N ALA A 354 -11.11 5.41 -18.44
CA ALA A 354 -10.38 6.53 -19.04
C ALA A 354 -9.32 7.04 -18.07
N LEU A 355 -8.06 7.06 -18.53
CA LEU A 355 -6.95 7.65 -17.79
C LEU A 355 -6.78 9.08 -18.27
N LEU A 356 -6.97 10.04 -17.37
CA LEU A 356 -6.57 11.42 -17.55
C LEU A 356 -5.18 11.58 -16.95
N ALA A 357 -4.19 11.92 -17.77
CA ALA A 357 -2.81 12.18 -17.32
C ALA A 357 -2.42 13.61 -17.62
N LEU A 358 -2.03 14.36 -16.60
CA LEU A 358 -1.58 15.75 -16.69
C LEU A 358 -0.08 15.83 -16.39
N ALA A 359 0.65 16.60 -17.20
CA ALA A 359 2.07 16.88 -16.97
C ALA A 359 2.29 17.63 -15.63
N PRO A 360 3.53 17.63 -15.09
CA PRO A 360 3.86 18.38 -13.87
C PRO A 360 3.52 19.88 -13.97
N THR A 361 3.10 20.51 -12.86
CA THR A 361 2.85 21.97 -12.80
C THR A 361 4.10 22.79 -12.49
N THR A 362 5.21 22.13 -12.19
CA THR A 362 6.57 22.69 -12.23
C THR A 362 7.52 21.71 -12.89
N THR A 363 8.48 22.21 -13.67
CA THR A 363 9.46 21.35 -14.32
C THR A 363 10.78 22.08 -14.53
N ARG A 364 11.88 21.32 -14.45
CA ARG A 364 13.24 21.80 -14.81
C ARG A 364 13.63 21.39 -16.23
N ALA A 365 12.85 20.50 -16.85
CA ALA A 365 13.05 20.10 -18.24
C ALA A 365 12.58 21.23 -19.19
N PRO A 366 13.03 21.26 -20.44
CA PRO A 366 12.58 22.23 -21.45
C PRO A 366 11.16 21.90 -21.97
N ARG A 367 10.24 21.54 -21.09
CA ARG A 367 8.81 21.32 -21.36
C ARG A 367 8.02 22.38 -20.61
N ARG A 368 6.89 22.83 -21.16
CA ARG A 368 6.00 23.74 -20.41
C ARG A 368 5.29 22.96 -19.30
N PRO A 369 5.20 23.50 -18.08
CA PRO A 369 4.40 22.89 -17.02
C PRO A 369 2.91 22.98 -17.33
N ALA A 370 2.13 22.02 -16.84
CA ALA A 370 0.68 22.09 -16.92
C ALA A 370 0.11 23.22 -16.07
N ARG A 371 -1.10 23.68 -16.42
CA ARG A 371 -1.83 24.63 -15.57
C ARG A 371 -2.20 23.99 -14.23
N HIS A 372 -1.88 24.69 -13.16
CA HIS A 372 -2.46 24.41 -11.85
C HIS A 372 -3.80 25.15 -11.68
N GLY A 373 -4.65 24.67 -10.78
CA GLY A 373 -5.97 25.23 -10.54
C GLY A 373 -7.08 24.17 -10.58
N CYS A 374 -8.32 24.62 -10.73
CA CYS A 374 -9.47 23.74 -10.81
C CYS A 374 -9.74 23.40 -12.27
N TRP A 375 -9.46 22.17 -12.65
CA TRP A 375 -9.85 21.59 -13.92
C TRP A 375 -11.29 21.11 -13.83
N THR A 376 -12.04 21.25 -14.91
CA THR A 376 -13.40 20.71 -15.02
C THR A 376 -13.35 19.42 -15.82
N ILE A 377 -13.93 18.35 -15.28
CA ILE A 377 -14.12 17.07 -15.95
C ILE A 377 -15.62 16.89 -16.14
N GLU A 378 -16.09 16.88 -17.38
CA GLU A 378 -17.48 16.53 -17.68
C GLU A 378 -17.53 15.10 -18.21
N VAL A 379 -18.45 14.30 -17.65
CA VAL A 379 -18.69 12.93 -18.09
C VAL A 379 -20.13 12.83 -18.57
N ARG A 380 -20.31 12.34 -19.80
CA ARG A 380 -21.63 12.17 -20.42
C ARG A 380 -21.91 10.70 -20.69
N ASN A 381 -23.14 10.29 -20.43
CA ASN A 381 -23.67 9.01 -20.85
C ASN A 381 -24.24 9.13 -22.27
N ASP A 382 -23.58 8.46 -23.21
CA ASP A 382 -24.02 8.38 -24.61
C ASP A 382 -24.99 7.21 -24.84
N ASP A 383 -25.26 6.38 -23.82
CA ASP A 383 -26.29 5.34 -23.88
C ASP A 383 -27.69 5.97 -23.84
N ALA A 384 -28.55 5.55 -24.76
CA ALA A 384 -29.89 6.11 -24.91
C ALA A 384 -30.92 5.56 -23.90
N LYS A 385 -30.61 4.49 -23.15
CA LYS A 385 -31.62 3.74 -22.39
C LYS A 385 -31.24 3.50 -20.94
N GLU A 386 -29.99 3.14 -20.68
CA GLU A 386 -29.56 2.75 -19.35
C GLU A 386 -28.86 3.90 -18.64
N LYS A 387 -29.19 4.09 -17.36
CA LYS A 387 -28.39 4.94 -16.49
C LYS A 387 -27.02 4.29 -16.23
N VAL A 388 -26.00 5.11 -16.06
CA VAL A 388 -24.64 4.63 -15.80
C VAL A 388 -24.11 5.23 -14.51
N SER A 389 -23.59 4.36 -13.63
CA SER A 389 -22.82 4.78 -12.47
C SER A 389 -21.34 4.79 -12.85
N VAL A 390 -20.69 5.93 -12.67
CA VAL A 390 -19.28 6.16 -13.00
C VAL A 390 -18.52 6.50 -11.72
N HIS A 391 -17.36 5.89 -11.54
CA HIS A 391 -16.48 6.21 -10.42
C HIS A 391 -15.21 6.86 -10.93
N ALA A 392 -14.75 7.92 -10.26
CA ALA A 392 -13.48 8.57 -10.57
C ALA A 392 -12.54 8.49 -9.37
N TRP A 393 -11.29 8.11 -9.61
CA TRP A 393 -10.24 8.10 -8.58
C TRP A 393 -9.04 8.94 -9.00
N VAL A 394 -8.58 9.80 -8.10
CA VAL A 394 -7.29 10.47 -8.22
C VAL A 394 -6.20 9.50 -7.80
N GLN A 395 -5.16 9.39 -8.63
CA GLN A 395 -4.02 8.56 -8.29
C GLN A 395 -3.15 9.20 -7.19
N ARG A 396 -2.36 8.36 -6.52
CA ARG A 396 -1.46 8.80 -5.46
C ARG A 396 -0.34 9.65 -6.04
N ASP A 397 -0.16 10.82 -5.47
CA ASP A 397 0.95 11.71 -5.78
C ASP A 397 1.60 12.33 -4.51
N ASP A 398 1.11 11.95 -3.32
CA ASP A 398 1.81 12.30 -2.08
C ASP A 398 3.15 11.53 -1.97
N PRO A 399 4.24 12.22 -1.55
CA PRO A 399 5.54 11.59 -1.46
C PRO A 399 5.55 10.50 -0.39
N THR A 400 5.97 9.29 -0.79
CA THR A 400 6.27 8.24 0.19
C THR A 400 7.49 8.61 1.02
N LEU A 401 7.64 7.99 2.19
CA LEU A 401 8.81 8.17 3.06
C LEU A 401 10.14 7.99 2.31
N SER A 402 10.16 7.05 1.36
CA SER A 402 11.34 6.72 0.58
C SER A 402 11.53 7.61 -0.64
N ALA A 403 10.44 8.11 -1.24
CA ALA A 403 10.45 9.08 -2.35
C ALA A 403 10.37 10.56 -1.89
N ALA A 404 10.48 10.83 -0.58
CA ALA A 404 10.42 12.18 -0.03
C ALA A 404 11.44 13.13 -0.70
N GLY A 405 10.96 14.32 -1.10
CA GLY A 405 11.78 15.36 -1.75
C GLY A 405 11.62 15.47 -3.27
N ARG A 406 10.74 14.68 -3.89
CA ARG A 406 10.42 14.81 -5.33
C ARG A 406 9.52 15.98 -5.69
N GLY A 407 8.88 16.62 -4.71
CA GLY A 407 8.00 17.76 -4.95
C GLY A 407 6.61 17.39 -5.46
N GLY A 408 6.18 16.13 -5.29
CA GLY A 408 4.82 15.70 -5.63
C GLY A 408 3.77 16.33 -4.71
N ARG A 409 2.63 16.67 -5.28
CA ARG A 409 1.54 17.36 -4.56
C ARG A 409 0.19 16.76 -4.94
N GLN A 410 -0.29 15.89 -4.06
CA GLN A 410 -1.60 15.24 -4.17
C GLN A 410 -2.73 16.19 -4.61
N SER A 411 -3.15 16.01 -5.87
CA SER A 411 -4.38 16.60 -6.40
C SER A 411 -5.60 15.91 -5.79
N TYR A 412 -6.77 16.54 -5.87
CA TYR A 412 -7.99 16.05 -5.23
C TYR A 412 -9.24 16.60 -5.93
N PHE A 413 -10.39 15.98 -5.68
CA PHE A 413 -11.66 16.51 -6.15
C PHE A 413 -12.25 17.58 -5.22
N GLU A 414 -12.92 18.57 -5.82
CA GLU A 414 -13.66 19.61 -5.13
C GLU A 414 -15.16 19.45 -5.40
N ASP A 415 -15.95 19.65 -4.35
CA ASP A 415 -17.41 19.65 -4.39
C ASP A 415 -17.87 20.54 -3.24
N GLU A 416 -18.79 21.48 -3.53
CA GLU A 416 -19.26 22.45 -2.55
C GLU A 416 -20.02 21.80 -1.39
N PHE A 417 -20.61 20.62 -1.61
CA PHE A 417 -21.33 19.85 -0.61
C PHE A 417 -20.40 18.93 0.20
N TYR A 418 -19.13 18.78 -0.20
CA TYR A 418 -18.17 17.98 0.58
C TYR A 418 -17.73 18.74 1.84
N ARG A 419 -18.28 18.33 2.99
CA ARG A 419 -17.88 18.88 4.30
C ARG A 419 -16.67 18.14 4.84
N ARG A 420 -15.55 18.85 5.05
CA ARG A 420 -14.32 18.29 5.66
C ARG A 420 -14.43 18.14 7.18
N PHE A 421 -15.13 19.07 7.82
CA PHE A 421 -15.29 19.13 9.27
C PHE A 421 -16.77 19.30 9.62
N ASP A 422 -17.16 18.79 10.79
CA ASP A 422 -18.46 19.08 11.39
C ASP A 422 -18.47 20.45 12.08
N ASP A 423 -19.62 20.86 12.62
CA ASP A 423 -19.79 22.16 13.27
C ASP A 423 -18.92 22.32 14.55
N ALA A 424 -18.40 21.21 15.08
CA ALA A 424 -17.47 21.19 16.21
C ALA A 424 -16.00 21.16 15.78
N GLY A 425 -15.71 21.29 14.48
CA GLY A 425 -14.35 21.27 13.92
C GLY A 425 -13.70 19.89 13.89
N ARG A 426 -14.46 18.81 14.12
CA ARG A 426 -13.96 17.43 14.04
C ARG A 426 -14.01 16.95 12.59
N PRO A 427 -13.10 16.07 12.14
CA PRO A 427 -13.18 15.53 10.80
C PRO A 427 -14.54 14.89 10.55
N GLN A 428 -15.22 15.29 9.46
CA GLN A 428 -16.47 14.64 9.05
C GLN A 428 -16.11 13.28 8.47
N LEU A 429 -16.74 12.23 9.00
CA LEU A 429 -16.40 10.84 8.75
C LEU A 429 -17.42 10.11 7.89
N GLU A 430 -18.57 10.72 7.61
CA GLU A 430 -19.67 10.14 6.84
C GLU A 430 -19.93 10.95 5.57
N ASP A 431 -20.33 10.26 4.52
CA ASP A 431 -20.77 10.89 3.28
C ASP A 431 -22.19 11.43 3.41
N ASN A 432 -22.44 12.58 2.80
CA ASN A 432 -23.80 13.08 2.62
C ASN A 432 -24.36 12.57 1.27
N THR A 433 -25.65 12.76 1.03
CA THR A 433 -26.31 12.23 -0.17
C THR A 433 -26.07 13.08 -1.43
N VAL A 434 -25.57 14.30 -1.31
CA VAL A 434 -25.56 15.31 -2.39
C VAL A 434 -24.19 15.41 -3.07
N SER A 435 -23.11 15.38 -2.30
CA SER A 435 -21.73 15.48 -2.80
C SER A 435 -21.41 14.34 -3.77
N LEU A 436 -20.83 14.68 -4.92
CA LEU A 436 -20.27 13.72 -5.87
C LEU A 436 -18.98 13.12 -5.32
N VAL A 437 -18.20 13.92 -4.59
CA VAL A 437 -17.01 13.44 -3.88
C VAL A 437 -17.43 12.59 -2.71
N ARG A 438 -16.87 11.38 -2.64
CA ARG A 438 -17.20 10.36 -1.65
C ARG A 438 -15.96 9.96 -0.87
N ARG A 439 -16.18 9.49 0.35
CA ARG A 439 -15.18 8.79 1.14
C ARG A 439 -15.35 7.28 1.02
N ASP A 440 -16.59 6.83 0.89
CA ASP A 440 -16.87 5.43 0.65
C ASP A 440 -16.43 5.05 -0.76
N GLY A 441 -15.59 4.02 -0.87
CA GLY A 441 -14.86 3.71 -2.11
C GLY A 441 -13.40 4.13 -2.11
N SER A 442 -12.87 4.50 -0.94
CA SER A 442 -11.46 4.87 -0.75
C SER A 442 -10.59 3.73 -0.23
N ILE A 443 -11.13 2.52 -0.12
CA ILE A 443 -10.33 1.33 0.16
C ILE A 443 -9.27 1.19 -0.95
N SER A 444 -8.08 0.72 -0.61
CA SER A 444 -7.02 0.52 -1.61
C SER A 444 -7.47 -0.50 -2.66
N PRO A 445 -7.21 -0.28 -3.95
CA PRO A 445 -7.59 -1.21 -5.02
C PRO A 445 -6.81 -2.52 -4.99
N ILE A 446 -5.75 -2.66 -4.17
CA ILE A 446 -5.12 -3.97 -3.90
C ILE A 446 -5.86 -4.76 -2.80
N ALA A 447 -6.74 -4.08 -2.06
CA ALA A 447 -7.49 -4.59 -0.93
C ALA A 447 -8.96 -4.84 -1.29
N THR A 448 -9.29 -5.09 -2.56
CA THR A 448 -10.64 -5.45 -3.02
C THR A 448 -10.78 -6.93 -3.42
N GLY A 449 -9.66 -7.64 -3.59
CA GLY A 449 -9.58 -9.09 -3.87
C GLY A 449 -10.28 -9.98 -2.85
N GLY A 450 -10.54 -11.24 -3.24
CA GLY A 450 -11.41 -12.15 -2.51
C GLY A 450 -10.70 -13.00 -1.46
N LYS A 451 -9.39 -13.27 -1.60
CA LYS A 451 -8.65 -14.19 -0.72
C LYS A 451 -7.67 -13.50 0.22
N THR A 452 -7.25 -12.28 -0.08
CA THR A 452 -6.35 -11.49 0.79
C THR A 452 -7.03 -11.06 2.11
N CYS A 453 -6.25 -10.82 3.14
CA CYS A 453 -6.69 -10.25 4.42
C CYS A 453 -6.41 -8.74 4.44
N LYS A 454 -7.45 -7.94 4.67
CA LYS A 454 -7.44 -6.48 4.50
C LYS A 454 -7.38 -5.80 5.87
N ALA A 455 -6.36 -4.97 6.08
CA ALA A 455 -6.11 -4.32 7.36
C ALA A 455 -6.43 -2.81 7.33
N GLY A 456 -7.45 -2.41 8.07
CA GLY A 456 -7.73 -1.01 8.41
C GLY A 456 -7.01 -0.57 9.69
N ALA A 457 -7.13 0.70 10.04
CA ALA A 457 -6.40 1.31 11.14
C ALA A 457 -7.31 2.01 12.15
N TYR A 458 -7.04 1.82 13.43
CA TYR A 458 -7.74 2.50 14.53
C TYR A 458 -6.75 3.13 15.53
N ARG A 459 -7.26 4.04 16.37
CA ARG A 459 -6.51 4.75 17.40
C ARG A 459 -6.71 4.10 18.77
N LEU A 460 -5.63 3.86 19.51
CA LEU A 460 -5.69 3.13 20.78
C LEU A 460 -6.46 3.87 21.89
N SER A 461 -6.28 5.18 22.05
CA SER A 461 -6.81 5.92 23.20
C SER A 461 -8.33 5.98 23.31
N ASP A 462 -9.02 5.89 22.17
CA ASP A 462 -10.49 6.03 22.09
C ASP A 462 -11.14 5.04 21.12
N GLU A 463 -10.35 4.15 20.53
CA GLU A 463 -10.76 3.03 19.69
C GLU A 463 -11.57 3.41 18.47
N LYS A 464 -11.39 4.66 18.03
CA LYS A 464 -12.01 5.14 16.81
C LYS A 464 -11.16 4.74 15.62
N MET A 465 -11.86 4.36 14.56
CA MET A 465 -11.28 4.26 13.23
C MET A 465 -10.54 5.56 12.89
N LEU A 466 -9.33 5.42 12.38
CA LEU A 466 -8.53 6.56 12.01
C LEU A 466 -9.14 7.22 10.78
N SER A 467 -9.17 8.55 10.78
CA SER A 467 -9.91 9.31 9.79
C SER A 467 -9.43 9.02 8.37
N TYR A 468 -8.14 8.71 8.19
CA TYR A 468 -7.53 8.36 6.92
C TYR A 468 -7.74 6.90 6.47
N SER A 469 -8.13 5.98 7.37
CA SER A 469 -8.22 4.55 7.06
C SER A 469 -9.27 4.30 5.97
N GLY A 470 -8.84 3.79 4.83
CA GLY A 470 -9.67 3.48 3.67
C GLY A 470 -10.77 2.49 4.00
N GLY A 471 -11.89 2.60 3.28
CA GLY A 471 -13.07 1.79 3.46
C GLY A 471 -14.26 2.26 2.62
N GLY A 472 -15.43 1.71 2.94
CA GLY A 472 -16.70 2.00 2.31
C GLY A 472 -17.10 0.99 1.24
N ASP A 473 -18.40 0.76 1.13
CA ASP A 473 -19.02 -0.28 0.31
C ASP A 473 -19.60 0.37 -0.97
N CYS A 474 -18.75 0.93 -1.84
CA CYS A 474 -19.24 1.62 -3.04
C CYS A 474 -19.41 0.68 -4.26
N LEU A 475 -18.79 -0.50 -4.23
CA LEU A 475 -18.86 -1.50 -5.30
C LEU A 475 -19.23 -2.89 -4.72
N PRO A 476 -19.96 -3.75 -5.46
CA PRO A 476 -20.61 -4.96 -4.94
C PRO A 476 -19.68 -5.99 -4.25
N LYS A 477 -18.37 -5.91 -4.48
CA LYS A 477 -17.35 -6.83 -3.94
C LYS A 477 -16.37 -6.19 -2.96
N ALA A 478 -16.36 -4.86 -2.82
CA ALA A 478 -15.44 -4.14 -1.95
C ALA A 478 -16.08 -3.87 -0.59
N ALA A 479 -16.37 -4.93 0.17
CA ALA A 479 -16.59 -4.75 1.60
C ALA A 479 -15.31 -4.18 2.22
N GLY A 480 -15.44 -3.23 3.15
CA GLY A 480 -14.35 -2.58 3.89
C GLY A 480 -13.29 -3.53 4.49
N PRO A 481 -12.31 -3.02 5.25
CA PRO A 481 -11.25 -3.85 5.82
C PRO A 481 -11.81 -5.06 6.59
N ASP A 482 -11.20 -6.24 6.48
CA ASP A 482 -11.64 -7.41 7.25
C ASP A 482 -11.45 -7.17 8.75
N LEU A 483 -10.32 -6.55 9.08
CA LEU A 483 -9.82 -6.35 10.43
C LEU A 483 -9.17 -4.98 10.55
N VAL A 484 -9.15 -4.46 11.77
CA VAL A 484 -8.48 -3.19 12.09
C VAL A 484 -7.44 -3.40 13.18
N ALA A 485 -6.28 -2.75 13.05
CA ALA A 485 -5.21 -2.76 14.06
C ALA A 485 -4.81 -1.33 14.46
N VAL A 486 -4.15 -1.21 15.62
CA VAL A 486 -3.70 0.08 16.14
C VAL A 486 -2.69 0.69 15.18
N ALA A 487 -2.90 1.93 14.75
CA ALA A 487 -1.87 2.69 14.03
C ALA A 487 -1.55 4.05 14.67
N GLU A 488 -2.29 4.47 15.69
CA GLU A 488 -1.98 5.66 16.50
C GLU A 488 -2.28 5.41 17.98
N GLU A 489 -1.47 5.99 18.87
CA GLU A 489 -1.72 5.87 20.31
C GLU A 489 -2.85 6.81 20.78
N SER A 490 -2.81 8.08 20.39
CA SER A 490 -3.82 9.07 20.76
C SER A 490 -3.90 10.23 19.77
N THR A 491 -4.87 11.12 19.95
CA THR A 491 -5.03 12.32 19.12
C THR A 491 -3.78 13.23 19.16
N ASN A 492 -3.09 13.23 20.30
CA ASN A 492 -1.88 14.01 20.54
C ASN A 492 -0.58 13.22 20.28
N VAL A 493 -0.67 11.89 20.20
CA VAL A 493 0.47 10.99 19.96
C VAL A 493 0.12 10.09 18.78
N ARG A 494 0.28 10.65 17.58
CA ARG A 494 0.05 9.95 16.31
C ARG A 494 1.14 8.92 16.04
N GLY A 495 0.78 7.79 15.45
CA GLY A 495 1.69 6.70 15.15
C GLY A 495 2.01 5.81 16.34
N ILE A 496 2.71 4.71 16.08
CA ILE A 496 3.15 3.71 17.08
C ILE A 496 4.65 3.46 16.89
N LEU A 497 5.32 2.89 17.89
CA LEU A 497 6.75 2.62 17.80
C LEU A 497 7.05 1.29 17.11
N GLY A 498 8.01 1.32 16.20
CA GLY A 498 8.71 0.13 15.70
C GLY A 498 10.18 0.42 15.44
N ALA A 499 10.88 -0.48 14.76
CA ALA A 499 12.32 -0.37 14.53
C ALA A 499 12.67 0.77 13.58
N GLY A 500 13.70 1.55 13.95
CA GLY A 500 14.42 2.39 13.01
C GLY A 500 15.50 1.61 12.27
N THR A 501 16.33 2.30 11.50
CA THR A 501 17.34 1.66 10.64
C THR A 501 18.65 1.32 11.34
N ARG A 502 18.92 1.90 12.50
CA ARG A 502 20.15 1.66 13.27
C ARG A 502 19.90 0.73 14.45
N GLY A 503 20.94 0.00 14.86
CA GLY A 503 20.88 -0.89 16.02
C GLY A 503 20.24 -0.25 17.25
N GLY A 504 19.04 -0.72 17.62
CA GLY A 504 18.32 -0.27 18.81
C GLY A 504 17.57 1.06 18.68
N SER A 505 17.59 1.66 17.49
CA SER A 505 16.77 2.84 17.18
C SER A 505 15.29 2.47 17.07
N VAL A 506 14.43 3.41 17.45
CA VAL A 506 12.99 3.29 17.30
C VAL A 506 12.43 4.53 16.62
N VAL A 507 11.41 4.32 15.81
CA VAL A 507 10.75 5.33 15.01
C VAL A 507 9.26 5.22 15.19
N ARG A 508 8.55 6.32 14.96
CA ARG A 508 7.10 6.38 15.07
C ARG A 508 6.51 6.47 13.68
N GLY A 509 5.67 5.51 13.31
CA GLY A 509 4.94 5.51 12.04
C GLY A 509 3.44 5.35 12.26
N ASN A 510 2.66 5.89 11.33
CA ASN A 510 1.20 5.71 11.25
C ASN A 510 0.82 5.24 9.83
N GLY A 511 -0.48 5.01 9.63
CA GLY A 511 -1.04 4.51 8.38
C GLY A 511 -1.57 3.07 8.48
N THR A 512 -2.36 2.64 7.49
CA THR A 512 -2.78 1.24 7.37
C THR A 512 -1.61 0.29 7.08
N SER A 513 -0.50 0.80 6.54
CA SER A 513 0.76 0.06 6.39
C SER A 513 1.42 -0.29 7.73
N VAL A 514 1.03 0.37 8.82
CA VAL A 514 1.45 0.04 10.19
C VAL A 514 0.49 -0.97 10.84
N ALA A 515 -0.78 -0.96 10.43
CA ALA A 515 -1.79 -1.90 10.89
C ALA A 515 -1.65 -3.30 10.26
N ALA A 516 -1.43 -3.36 8.94
CA ALA A 516 -1.24 -4.60 8.17
C ALA A 516 -0.20 -5.58 8.76
N PRO A 517 1.04 -5.16 9.11
CA PRO A 517 2.04 -6.08 9.63
C PRO A 517 1.65 -6.68 10.99
N GLN A 518 0.89 -5.96 11.82
CA GLN A 518 0.40 -6.51 13.09
C GLN A 518 -0.66 -7.59 12.87
N LEU A 519 -1.49 -7.43 11.84
CA LEU A 519 -2.40 -8.49 11.42
C LEU A 519 -1.60 -9.70 10.90
N ALA A 520 -0.57 -9.49 10.08
CA ALA A 520 0.29 -10.58 9.62
C ALA A 520 0.91 -11.36 10.80
N ARG A 521 1.41 -10.65 11.81
CA ARG A 521 1.93 -11.22 13.06
C ARG A 521 0.93 -12.15 13.74
N ARG A 522 -0.32 -11.69 13.89
CA ARG A 522 -1.40 -12.45 14.54
C ARG A 522 -1.84 -13.65 13.71
N LEU A 523 -1.99 -13.48 12.39
CA LEU A 523 -2.42 -14.57 11.50
C LEU A 523 -1.44 -15.74 11.56
N LEU A 524 -0.13 -15.48 11.61
CA LEU A 524 0.87 -16.55 11.71
C LEU A 524 0.64 -17.46 12.93
N ALA A 525 0.22 -16.90 14.06
CA ALA A 525 -0.01 -17.66 15.28
C ALA A 525 -1.22 -18.60 15.20
N VAL A 526 -2.17 -18.36 14.29
CA VAL A 526 -3.37 -19.21 14.07
C VAL A 526 -3.40 -19.88 12.69
N LEU A 527 -2.33 -19.74 11.89
CA LEU A 527 -2.22 -20.39 10.60
C LEU A 527 -1.77 -21.84 10.81
N ASP A 528 -2.70 -22.78 10.71
CA ASP A 528 -2.44 -24.21 10.94
C ASP A 528 -2.69 -25.11 9.73
N GLY A 529 -3.20 -24.58 8.62
CA GLY A 529 -3.52 -25.39 7.43
C GLY A 529 -4.91 -26.01 7.41
N SER A 530 -5.75 -25.76 8.41
CA SER A 530 -7.11 -26.31 8.48
C SER A 530 -8.23 -25.28 8.28
N ARG A 531 -7.89 -23.99 8.42
CA ARG A 531 -8.87 -22.89 8.42
C ARG A 531 -9.07 -22.32 7.03
N THR A 532 -10.33 -22.00 6.69
CA THR A 532 -10.63 -21.06 5.61
C THR A 532 -10.15 -19.65 6.00
N ARG A 533 -10.05 -18.75 5.01
CA ARG A 533 -9.73 -17.32 5.25
C ARG A 533 -10.61 -16.70 6.35
N ASP A 534 -11.92 -16.89 6.26
CA ASP A 534 -12.85 -16.30 7.23
C ASP A 534 -12.68 -16.93 8.63
N GLN A 535 -12.44 -18.24 8.71
CA GLN A 535 -12.12 -18.90 9.98
C GLN A 535 -10.79 -18.42 10.56
N LEU A 536 -9.79 -18.13 9.72
CA LEU A 536 -8.51 -17.59 10.13
C LEU A 536 -8.67 -16.16 10.70
N ILE A 537 -9.45 -15.31 10.03
CA ILE A 537 -9.83 -13.98 10.50
C ILE A 537 -10.52 -14.08 11.87
N GLN A 538 -11.51 -14.97 12.01
CA GLN A 538 -12.21 -15.18 13.29
C GLN A 538 -11.28 -15.72 14.39
N ALA A 539 -10.33 -16.59 14.05
CA ALA A 539 -9.33 -17.07 15.01
C ALA A 539 -8.38 -15.94 15.45
N ALA A 540 -7.96 -15.07 14.53
CA ALA A 540 -7.11 -13.93 14.83
C ALA A 540 -7.80 -12.89 15.75
N ILE A 541 -9.11 -12.66 15.57
CA ILE A 541 -9.93 -11.82 16.47
C ILE A 541 -9.98 -12.39 17.88
N LYS A 542 -10.12 -13.72 18.00
CA LYS A 542 -10.28 -14.43 19.28
C LYS A 542 -8.97 -14.56 20.05
N GLN A 543 -7.82 -14.33 19.42
CA GLN A 543 -6.56 -14.30 20.15
C GLN A 543 -6.65 -13.26 21.26
N PRO A 544 -6.17 -13.57 22.48
CA PRO A 544 -5.97 -12.56 23.49
C PRO A 544 -5.13 -11.46 22.85
N ALA A 545 -5.76 -10.31 22.61
CA ALA A 545 -5.28 -9.07 23.13
C ALA A 545 -3.95 -9.21 23.90
N MET A 546 -2.86 -8.69 23.31
CA MET A 546 -1.60 -8.51 24.03
C MET A 546 -1.80 -7.40 25.09
N ARG A 547 -2.60 -7.70 26.12
CA ARG A 547 -2.99 -6.77 27.17
C ARG A 547 -1.81 -6.52 28.11
N ALA A 548 -1.66 -5.27 28.52
CA ALA A 548 -1.13 -5.01 29.85
C ALA A 548 -2.18 -5.48 30.90
N PRO A 549 -1.80 -6.20 31.96
CA PRO A 549 -2.74 -6.63 32.99
C PRO A 549 -3.52 -5.43 33.59
N GLY A 550 -4.85 -5.46 33.59
CA GLY A 550 -5.72 -4.52 34.32
C GLY A 550 -6.55 -3.51 33.50
N THR A 551 -6.52 -3.54 32.17
CA THR A 551 -7.38 -2.66 31.33
C THR A 551 -8.76 -3.30 31.06
N PRO A 552 -9.88 -2.60 31.31
CA PRO A 552 -11.21 -3.10 30.99
C PRO A 552 -11.39 -3.31 29.48
N PRO A 553 -12.25 -4.26 29.06
CA PRO A 553 -12.50 -4.50 27.65
C PRO A 553 -13.13 -3.27 26.99
N PRO A 554 -12.75 -2.99 25.75
CA PRO A 554 -13.29 -1.85 25.05
C PRO A 554 -14.73 -1.98 24.60
N THR A 555 -15.38 -0.82 24.47
CA THR A 555 -16.76 -0.69 24.00
C THR A 555 -16.74 -0.69 22.47
N PRO A 556 -17.53 -1.53 21.78
CA PRO A 556 -17.54 -1.57 20.33
C PRO A 556 -17.92 -0.20 19.73
N PRO A 557 -17.32 0.20 18.60
CA PRO A 557 -17.52 1.49 17.97
C PRO A 557 -18.97 1.63 17.51
N ARG A 558 -19.56 2.78 17.82
CA ARG A 558 -20.97 3.12 17.53
C ARG A 558 -21.23 3.62 16.10
N THR A 559 -20.21 3.73 15.26
CA THR A 559 -20.31 4.38 13.94
C THR A 559 -19.93 3.40 12.82
N ARG A 560 -20.84 3.23 11.85
CA ARG A 560 -20.76 2.27 10.73
C ARG A 560 -19.62 2.65 9.78
N ARG A 561 -18.41 2.22 10.08
CA ARG A 561 -17.37 1.95 9.08
C ARG A 561 -17.09 0.47 9.18
N GLN A 562 -17.79 -0.33 8.37
CA GLN A 562 -17.87 -1.77 8.57
C GLN A 562 -16.53 -2.42 8.20
N GLY A 563 -15.74 -2.71 9.23
CA GLY A 563 -14.86 -3.88 9.21
C GLY A 563 -15.55 -5.06 9.90
N ARG A 564 -15.33 -6.29 9.42
CA ARG A 564 -16.01 -7.49 9.94
C ARG A 564 -15.49 -7.97 11.29
N GLY A 565 -14.41 -7.38 11.80
CA GLY A 565 -13.90 -7.66 13.14
C GLY A 565 -12.84 -6.66 13.63
N GLU A 566 -12.68 -6.59 14.95
CA GLU A 566 -11.66 -5.78 15.61
C GLU A 566 -10.55 -6.68 16.14
N LEU A 567 -9.28 -6.34 15.87
CA LEU A 567 -8.18 -6.96 16.60
C LEU A 567 -8.11 -6.31 17.97
N LYS A 568 -8.77 -6.93 18.95
CA LYS A 568 -8.70 -6.47 20.34
C LYS A 568 -7.25 -6.57 20.82
N ALA A 569 -6.73 -5.45 21.30
CA ALA A 569 -5.42 -5.31 21.93
C ALA A 569 -5.43 -5.77 23.38
#